data_AF-A0A519D2Z4-F1
#
_entry.id   AF-A0A519D2Z4-F1
#
_cell.length_a   1.000
_cell.length_b   1.000
_cell.length_c   1.000
_cell.angle_alpha   90.00
_cell.angle_beta   90.00
_cell.angle_gamma   90.00
#
_symmetry.space_group_name_H-M   'P 1'
#
loop_
_entity.id
_entity.type
_entity.pdbx_description
1 polymer ?
#
loop_
_entity_poly.entity_id
_entity_poly.type
_entity_poly.pdbx_seq_one_letter_code
_entity_poly.pdbx_strand_id
1 'polypeptide(L)'
;MSDDIMENMPDWAKDMWKDIGSPELDSLGPVLNGNLLARRHGLRKDDLLEVLLDARLLPEGRDPWMKGRLISSGKMTIELLCEDGRLHYVSRDAIIEVILVAHMRPAYLDDTDLMTYERDDMKRRSKLNEKVEKEGVGRDDSHLWG
;
A
#
# COMPACT_ATOMS: atom_id res chain seq x y z
N MET A 1 4.76 22.10 -12.06
CA MET A 1 4.37 21.71 -10.68
C MET A 1 4.80 20.26 -10.45
N SER A 2 4.78 19.44 -11.52
CA SER A 2 5.29 18.06 -11.56
C SER A 2 6.76 17.99 -11.21
N ASP A 3 7.53 18.91 -11.78
CA ASP A 3 8.99 18.97 -11.60
C ASP A 3 9.36 19.35 -10.16
N ASP A 4 8.51 20.10 -9.48
CA ASP A 4 8.73 20.54 -8.09
C ASP A 4 8.52 19.38 -7.10
N ILE A 5 7.50 18.52 -7.33
CA ILE A 5 7.34 17.28 -6.55
C ILE A 5 8.52 16.33 -6.82
N MET A 6 8.94 16.20 -8.07
CA MET A 6 10.07 15.35 -8.47
C MET A 6 11.41 15.82 -7.86
N GLU A 7 11.70 17.12 -7.88
CA GLU A 7 12.94 17.69 -7.33
C GLU A 7 13.01 17.53 -5.81
N ASN A 8 11.87 17.65 -5.12
CA ASN A 8 11.79 17.51 -3.66
C ASN A 8 11.72 16.04 -3.18
N MET A 9 11.54 15.06 -4.07
CA MET A 9 11.58 13.66 -3.67
C MET A 9 13.00 13.18 -3.33
N PRO A 10 13.15 12.34 -2.28
CA PRO A 10 14.42 11.69 -2.00
C PRO A 10 14.79 10.68 -3.11
N ASP A 11 16.09 10.42 -3.29
CA ASP A 11 16.58 9.65 -4.44
C ASP A 11 16.03 8.22 -4.50
N TRP A 12 15.86 7.57 -3.35
CA TRP A 12 15.22 6.25 -3.26
C TRP A 12 13.79 6.23 -3.84
N ALA A 13 13.05 7.31 -3.62
CA ALA A 13 11.67 7.44 -4.07
C ALA A 13 11.61 7.66 -5.59
N LYS A 14 12.58 8.41 -6.14
CA LYS A 14 12.71 8.62 -7.59
C LYS A 14 12.94 7.30 -8.33
N ASP A 15 13.75 6.40 -7.76
CA ASP A 15 14.04 5.12 -8.41
C ASP A 15 12.81 4.20 -8.38
N MET A 16 12.10 4.10 -7.25
CA MET A 16 10.82 3.39 -7.19
C MET A 16 9.74 3.99 -8.11
N TRP A 17 9.73 5.32 -8.28
CA TRP A 17 8.83 5.99 -9.21
C TRP A 17 9.13 5.65 -10.68
N LYS A 18 10.41 5.53 -11.05
CA LYS A 18 10.79 5.06 -12.39
C LYS A 18 10.32 3.63 -12.64
N ASP A 19 10.50 2.74 -11.65
CA ASP A 19 10.17 1.32 -11.78
C ASP A 19 8.69 1.06 -12.06
N ILE A 20 7.78 1.94 -11.58
CA ILE A 20 6.33 1.81 -11.81
C ILE A 20 5.85 2.51 -13.09
N GLY A 21 6.78 2.99 -13.92
CA GLY A 21 6.47 3.63 -15.20
C GLY A 21 6.31 5.15 -15.13
N SER A 22 6.79 5.80 -14.07
CA SER A 22 6.88 7.26 -13.96
C SER A 22 5.53 7.99 -14.14
N PRO A 23 4.50 7.70 -13.31
CA PRO A 23 3.20 8.35 -13.42
C PRO A 23 3.28 9.86 -13.21
N GLU A 24 2.37 10.61 -13.84
CA GLU A 24 2.28 12.08 -13.72
C GLU A 24 1.79 12.48 -12.32
N LEU A 25 2.66 13.13 -11.53
CA LEU A 25 2.41 13.39 -10.11
C LEU A 25 1.48 14.58 -9.82
N ASP A 26 1.36 15.53 -10.76
CA ASP A 26 0.61 16.78 -10.54
C ASP A 26 -0.87 16.56 -10.23
N SER A 27 -1.46 15.55 -10.85
CA SER A 27 -2.87 15.21 -10.66
C SER A 27 -3.11 14.34 -9.42
N LEU A 28 -2.06 13.81 -8.80
CA LEU A 28 -2.16 12.79 -7.75
C LEU A 28 -2.10 13.38 -6.35
N GLY A 29 -1.61 14.61 -6.20
CA GLY A 29 -1.49 15.32 -4.93
C GLY A 29 -2.79 15.38 -4.12
N PRO A 30 -2.70 15.46 -2.78
CA PRO A 30 -3.88 15.56 -1.94
C PRO A 30 -4.53 16.94 -2.10
N VAL A 31 -5.85 16.98 -1.92
CA VAL A 31 -6.57 18.25 -1.72
C VAL A 31 -7.30 18.23 -0.41
N LEU A 32 -6.83 19.13 0.45
CA LEU A 32 -7.23 19.23 1.85
C LEU A 32 -8.27 20.34 2.08
N ASN A 33 -8.37 21.29 1.16
CA ASN A 33 -9.17 22.50 1.29
C ASN A 33 -10.27 22.59 0.20
N GLY A 34 -11.27 23.43 0.42
CA GLY A 34 -12.38 23.64 -0.52
C GLY A 34 -13.60 22.75 -0.27
N ASN A 35 -14.38 22.47 -1.32
CA ASN A 35 -15.60 21.65 -1.22
C ASN A 35 -15.28 20.24 -0.70
N LEU A 36 -16.02 19.77 0.30
CA LEU A 36 -15.84 18.45 0.92
C LEU A 36 -15.80 17.30 -0.10
N LEU A 37 -16.66 17.32 -1.13
CA LEU A 37 -16.69 16.28 -2.16
C LEU A 37 -15.45 16.29 -3.06
N ALA A 38 -14.78 17.44 -3.17
CA ALA A 38 -13.56 17.58 -3.96
C ALA A 38 -12.29 17.31 -3.13
N ARG A 39 -12.40 17.13 -1.81
CA ARG A 39 -11.26 16.81 -0.96
C ARG A 39 -10.91 15.35 -1.13
N ARG A 40 -9.63 15.09 -1.37
CA ARG A 40 -9.06 13.74 -1.47
C ARG A 40 -7.76 13.69 -0.70
N HIS A 41 -7.71 12.82 0.28
CA HIS A 41 -6.59 12.65 1.20
C HIS A 41 -6.57 11.21 1.71
N GLY A 42 -5.48 10.84 2.38
CA GLY A 42 -5.26 9.50 2.89
C GLY A 42 -4.35 8.67 2.00
N LEU A 43 -3.80 7.61 2.59
CA LEU A 43 -2.85 6.71 1.95
C LEU A 43 -3.55 5.83 0.91
N ARG A 44 -2.89 5.64 -0.22
CA ARG A 44 -3.35 4.85 -1.36
C ARG A 44 -2.37 3.73 -1.63
N LYS A 45 -2.85 2.69 -2.30
CA LYS A 45 -1.96 1.65 -2.79
C LYS A 45 -0.90 2.28 -3.69
N ASP A 46 0.31 1.76 -3.60
CA ASP A 46 1.50 2.20 -4.32
C ASP A 46 2.07 3.56 -3.89
N ASP A 47 1.51 4.24 -2.89
CA ASP A 47 2.11 5.47 -2.33
C ASP A 47 3.53 5.22 -1.80
N LEU A 48 4.41 6.20 -1.99
CA LEU A 48 5.77 6.19 -1.44
C LEU A 48 5.73 6.79 -0.04
N LEU A 49 6.23 6.05 0.95
CA LEU A 49 6.14 6.39 2.36
C LEU A 49 7.50 6.32 3.07
N GLU A 50 7.63 7.13 4.11
CA GLU A 50 8.59 6.91 5.19
C GLU A 50 7.81 6.54 6.46
N VAL A 51 8.27 5.51 7.16
CA VAL A 51 7.62 4.99 8.36
C VAL A 51 8.64 4.97 9.48
N LEU A 52 8.35 5.71 10.55
CA LEU A 52 9.15 5.71 11.76
C LEU A 52 8.67 4.59 12.68
N LEU A 53 9.56 3.68 13.02
CA LEU A 53 9.30 2.64 14.00
C LEU A 53 9.70 3.05 15.42
N ASP A 54 9.05 2.43 16.40
CA ASP A 54 9.49 2.50 17.80
C ASP A 54 10.86 1.83 17.97
N ALA A 55 11.90 2.66 18.12
CA ALA A 55 13.28 2.22 18.27
C ALA A 55 13.48 1.24 19.45
N ARG A 56 12.61 1.27 20.47
CA ARG A 56 12.68 0.33 21.61
C ARG A 56 12.37 -1.11 21.22
N LEU A 57 11.67 -1.31 20.10
CA LEU A 57 11.32 -2.62 19.55
C LEU A 57 12.37 -3.15 18.56
N LEU A 58 13.42 -2.36 18.27
CA LEU A 58 14.43 -2.71 17.29
C LEU A 58 15.75 -3.16 17.93
N PRO A 59 16.53 -4.01 17.23
CA PRO A 59 17.91 -4.27 17.61
C PRO A 59 18.73 -2.98 17.72
N GLU A 60 19.66 -2.95 18.66
CA GLU A 60 20.54 -1.81 18.87
C GLU A 60 21.31 -1.44 17.58
N GLY A 61 21.36 -0.14 17.27
CA GLY A 61 22.03 0.38 16.08
C GLY A 61 21.25 0.23 14.77
N ARG A 62 20.04 -0.34 14.78
CA ARG A 62 19.19 -0.39 13.60
C ARG A 62 18.52 0.97 13.35
N ASP A 63 18.53 1.41 12.08
CA ASP A 63 17.78 2.60 11.65
C ASP A 63 16.26 2.35 11.85
N PRO A 64 15.56 3.20 12.63
CA PRO A 64 14.12 3.05 12.83
C PRO A 64 13.28 3.52 11.64
N TRP A 65 13.88 4.20 10.66
CA TRP A 65 13.17 4.61 9.46
C TRP A 65 13.09 3.48 8.44
N MET A 66 11.88 3.17 8.02
CA MET A 66 11.61 2.32 6.88
C MET A 66 11.10 3.17 5.72
N LYS A 67 11.62 2.93 4.53
CA LYS A 67 11.30 3.67 3.32
C LYS A 67 10.86 2.70 2.26
N GLY A 68 9.75 3.00 1.59
CA GLY A 68 9.29 2.14 0.53
C GLY A 68 7.90 2.44 0.02
N ARG A 69 7.44 1.57 -0.86
CA ARG A 69 6.14 1.65 -1.50
C ARG A 69 5.10 0.85 -0.72
N LEU A 70 3.96 1.47 -0.43
CA LEU A 70 2.83 0.83 0.22
C LEU A 70 2.16 -0.19 -0.71
N ILE A 71 2.23 -1.46 -0.36
CA ILE A 71 1.60 -2.54 -1.15
C ILE A 71 0.19 -2.83 -0.63
N SER A 72 0.02 -2.85 0.69
CA SER A 72 -1.27 -3.02 1.32
C SER A 72 -1.29 -2.43 2.73
N SER A 73 -2.50 -2.12 3.21
CA SER A 73 -2.75 -1.52 4.52
C SER A 73 -3.85 -2.33 5.21
N GLY A 74 -3.44 -3.33 5.97
CA GLY A 74 -4.33 -4.19 6.75
C GLY A 74 -4.76 -3.54 8.06
N LYS A 75 -5.64 -4.21 8.81
CA LYS A 75 -6.16 -3.69 10.10
C LYS A 75 -5.04 -3.50 11.14
N MET A 76 -4.11 -4.45 11.24
CA MET A 76 -3.03 -4.45 12.23
C MET A 76 -1.64 -4.32 11.62
N THR A 77 -1.53 -4.38 10.29
CA THR A 77 -0.26 -4.40 9.58
C THR A 77 -0.28 -3.47 8.38
N ILE A 78 0.90 -3.01 7.98
CA ILE A 78 1.15 -2.44 6.65
C ILE A 78 2.20 -3.28 5.94
N GLU A 79 2.10 -3.37 4.62
CA GLU A 79 3.06 -4.05 3.77
C GLU A 79 3.83 -3.03 2.94
N LEU A 80 5.15 -3.00 3.10
CA LEU A 80 6.05 -2.09 2.40
C LEU A 80 7.01 -2.87 1.52
N LEU A 81 7.06 -2.53 0.23
CA LEU A 81 8.17 -2.91 -0.63
C LEU A 81 9.30 -1.91 -0.43
N CYS A 82 10.38 -2.34 0.22
CA CYS A 82 11.51 -1.48 0.55
C CYS A 82 12.61 -1.53 -0.52
N GLU A 83 13.60 -0.65 -0.42
CA GLU A 83 14.73 -0.54 -1.36
C GLU A 83 15.56 -1.83 -1.47
N ASP A 84 15.53 -2.69 -0.45
CA ASP A 84 16.17 -4.00 -0.48
C ASP A 84 15.45 -5.01 -1.40
N GLY A 85 14.38 -4.59 -2.07
CA GLY A 85 13.56 -5.41 -2.95
C GLY A 85 12.67 -6.40 -2.20
N ARG A 86 12.57 -6.30 -0.87
CA ARG A 86 11.79 -7.21 -0.04
C ARG A 86 10.49 -6.57 0.42
N LEU A 87 9.50 -7.44 0.64
CA LEU A 87 8.26 -7.08 1.29
C LEU A 87 8.42 -7.20 2.80
N HIS A 88 8.21 -6.09 3.49
CA HIS A 88 8.23 -6.01 4.93
C HIS A 88 6.80 -5.86 5.46
N TYR A 89 6.45 -6.72 6.41
CA TYR A 89 5.16 -6.69 7.10
C TYR A 89 5.38 -6.01 8.44
N VAL A 90 4.90 -4.79 8.58
CA VAL A 90 5.13 -3.95 9.74
C VAL A 90 3.88 -3.91 10.60
N SER A 91 3.99 -4.24 11.88
CA SER A 91 2.90 -4.08 12.84
C SER A 91 2.59 -2.60 13.04
N ARG A 92 1.30 -2.22 13.01
CA ARG A 92 0.87 -0.85 13.29
C ARG A 92 1.19 -0.41 14.71
N ASP A 93 1.24 -1.33 15.67
CA ASP A 93 1.58 -1.01 17.06
C ASP A 93 3.06 -0.66 17.23
N ALA A 94 3.90 -0.99 16.23
CA ALA A 94 5.31 -0.64 16.21
C ALA A 94 5.58 0.68 15.47
N ILE A 95 4.58 1.30 14.86
CA ILE A 95 4.72 2.53 14.06
C ILE A 95 4.46 3.74 14.94
N ILE A 96 5.40 4.69 14.94
CA ILE A 96 5.25 6.01 15.57
C ILE A 96 4.66 7.01 14.57
N GLU A 97 5.15 7.01 13.34
CA GLU A 97 4.79 8.00 12.33
C GLU A 97 4.78 7.40 10.92
N VAL A 98 3.91 7.92 10.06
CA VAL A 98 3.90 7.66 8.62
C VAL A 98 3.92 8.99 7.88
N ILE A 99 4.95 9.20 7.08
CA ILE A 99 5.13 10.37 6.22
C ILE A 99 4.84 9.93 4.80
N LEU A 100 3.89 10.62 4.14
CA LEU A 100 3.65 10.46 2.72
C LEU A 100 4.69 11.26 1.94
N VAL A 101 5.45 10.58 1.09
CA VAL A 101 6.42 11.21 0.18
C VAL A 101 5.73 11.63 -1.11
N ALA A 102 5.02 10.69 -1.76
CA ALA A 102 4.32 10.96 -3.00
C ALA A 102 3.14 10.02 -3.18
N HIS A 103 2.04 10.59 -3.70
CA HIS A 103 0.95 9.78 -4.23
C HIS A 103 1.33 9.26 -5.61
N MET A 104 1.17 7.94 -5.81
CA MET A 104 1.53 7.27 -7.06
C MET A 104 0.32 6.83 -7.87
N ARG A 105 -0.87 6.99 -7.29
CA ARG A 105 -2.15 6.63 -7.89
C ARG A 105 -3.21 7.70 -7.64
N PRO A 106 -4.22 7.82 -8.52
CA PRO A 106 -5.39 8.66 -8.25
C PRO A 106 -6.09 8.24 -6.96
N ALA A 107 -6.98 9.10 -6.46
CA ALA A 107 -7.84 8.70 -5.37
C ALA A 107 -8.67 7.47 -5.79
N TYR A 108 -8.99 6.58 -4.85
CA TYR A 108 -9.66 5.30 -5.13
C TYR A 108 -10.87 5.42 -6.07
N LEU A 109 -11.73 6.42 -5.85
CA LEU A 109 -12.93 6.64 -6.65
C LEU A 109 -12.65 7.01 -8.11
N ASP A 110 -11.48 7.57 -8.38
CA ASP A 110 -11.04 8.00 -9.70
C ASP A 110 -10.10 6.96 -10.37
N ASP A 111 -9.73 5.90 -9.64
CA ASP A 111 -8.79 4.88 -10.10
C ASP A 111 -9.52 3.69 -10.76
N THR A 112 -9.86 3.86 -12.04
CA THR A 112 -10.56 2.84 -12.83
C THR A 112 -9.79 1.53 -12.93
N ASP A 113 -8.46 1.59 -12.97
CA ASP A 113 -7.60 0.42 -13.11
C ASP A 113 -7.62 -0.40 -11.83
N LEU A 114 -7.54 0.26 -10.66
CA LEU A 114 -7.67 -0.41 -9.36
C LEU A 114 -9.03 -1.06 -9.19
N MET A 115 -10.10 -0.32 -9.48
CA MET A 115 -11.46 -0.83 -9.37
C MET A 115 -11.71 -2.03 -10.27
N THR A 116 -11.14 -2.02 -11.48
CA THR A 116 -11.23 -3.15 -12.43
C THR A 116 -10.47 -4.37 -11.91
N TYR A 117 -9.25 -4.16 -11.41
CA TYR A 117 -8.45 -5.22 -10.81
C TYR A 117 -9.15 -5.88 -9.61
N GLU A 118 -9.67 -5.10 -8.67
CA GLU A 118 -10.35 -5.62 -7.47
C GLU A 118 -11.63 -6.39 -7.83
N ARG A 119 -12.40 -5.90 -8.81
CA ARG A 119 -13.57 -6.61 -9.34
C ARG A 119 -13.21 -7.97 -9.91
N ASP A 120 -12.12 -8.05 -10.67
CA ASP A 120 -11.69 -9.31 -11.27
C ASP A 120 -11.07 -10.26 -10.24
N ASP A 121 -10.36 -9.74 -9.24
CA ASP A 121 -9.85 -10.54 -8.13
C ASP A 121 -11.00 -11.14 -7.30
N MET A 122 -12.03 -10.36 -6.97
CA MET A 122 -13.23 -10.87 -6.31
C MET A 122 -13.90 -12.00 -7.09
N LYS A 123 -14.03 -11.87 -8.42
CA LYS A 123 -14.54 -12.94 -9.28
C LYS A 123 -13.67 -14.20 -9.22
N ARG A 124 -12.34 -14.07 -9.18
CA ARG A 124 -11.42 -15.21 -9.08
C ARG A 124 -11.58 -15.94 -7.75
N ARG A 125 -11.64 -15.20 -6.63
CA ARG A 125 -11.82 -15.77 -5.29
C ARG A 125 -13.17 -16.49 -5.16
N SER A 126 -14.24 -15.91 -5.70
CA SER A 126 -15.55 -16.54 -5.72
C SER A 126 -15.54 -17.86 -6.50
N LYS A 127 -14.91 -17.91 -7.69
CA LYS A 127 -14.78 -19.14 -8.47
C LYS A 127 -13.96 -20.22 -7.75
N LEU A 128 -12.90 -19.81 -7.05
CA LEU A 128 -12.08 -20.73 -6.25
C LEU A 128 -12.89 -21.34 -5.11
N ASN A 129 -13.62 -20.52 -4.34
CA ASN A 129 -14.47 -21.01 -3.26
C ASN A 129 -15.56 -21.95 -3.78
N GLU A 130 -16.23 -21.61 -4.88
CA GLU A 130 -17.23 -22.48 -5.51
C GLU A 130 -16.64 -23.83 -5.92
N LYS A 131 -15.40 -23.84 -6.44
CA LYS A 131 -14.69 -25.07 -6.79
C LYS A 131 -14.36 -25.90 -5.55
N VAL A 132 -13.84 -25.27 -4.50
CA VAL A 132 -13.52 -25.92 -3.22
C VAL A 132 -14.78 -26.52 -2.58
N GLU A 133 -15.90 -25.81 -2.59
CA GLU A 133 -17.18 -26.33 -2.09
C GLU A 133 -17.64 -27.55 -2.89
N LYS A 134 -17.58 -27.51 -4.23
CA LYS A 134 -17.96 -28.65 -5.09
C LYS A 134 -17.06 -29.87 -4.91
N GLU A 135 -15.77 -29.66 -4.65
CA GLU A 135 -14.80 -30.74 -4.37
C GLU A 135 -14.85 -31.22 -2.90
N GLY A 136 -15.39 -30.42 -1.99
CA GLY A 136 -15.50 -30.69 -0.55
C GLY A 136 -16.77 -31.45 -0.12
N VAL A 137 -17.77 -31.59 -1.00
CA VAL A 137 -18.96 -32.44 -0.74
C VAL A 137 -18.55 -33.91 -0.74
N GLY A 138 -18.11 -34.42 0.42
CA GLY A 138 -17.75 -35.83 0.64
C GLY A 138 -16.55 -36.11 1.55
N ARG A 139 -15.92 -35.08 2.15
CA ARG A 139 -14.80 -35.27 3.10
C ARG A 139 -15.25 -34.88 4.51
N ASP A 140 -15.32 -35.85 5.42
CA ASP A 140 -15.77 -35.71 6.81
C ASP A 140 -15.16 -34.48 7.52
N ASP A 141 -16.05 -33.70 8.13
CA ASP A 141 -15.79 -32.54 9.00
C ASP A 141 -15.14 -32.98 10.32
N SER A 142 -13.87 -33.37 10.28
CA SER A 142 -13.07 -33.49 11.48
C SER A 142 -11.71 -32.85 11.25
N HIS A 143 -11.42 -31.79 12.01
CA HIS A 143 -10.12 -31.09 12.13
C HIS A 143 -9.90 -29.84 11.25
N LEU A 144 -10.85 -28.91 11.25
CA LEU A 144 -10.54 -27.51 10.97
C LEU A 144 -10.26 -26.76 12.30
N TRP A 145 -9.00 -26.82 12.72
CA TRP A 145 -8.22 -25.80 13.46
C TRP A 145 -8.86 -25.10 14.68
N GLY A 146 -8.35 -25.47 15.86
CA GLY A 146 -8.06 -24.50 16.92
C GLY A 146 -6.69 -23.86 16.74
#